data_AF-A0A832X3A5-F1
#
_entry.id   AF-A0A832X3A5-F1
#
_cell.length_a   1.000
_cell.length_b   1.000
_cell.length_c   1.000
_cell.angle_alpha   90.00
_cell.angle_beta   90.00
_cell.angle_gamma   90.00
#
_symmetry.space_group_name_H-M   'P 1'
#
loop_
_entity.id
_entity.type
_entity.pdbx_description
1 polymer ?
#
loop_
_entity_poly.entity_id
_entity_poly.type
_entity_poly.pdbx_seq_one_letter_code
_entity_poly.pdbx_strand_id
1 'polypeptide(L)'
;DHNRHAIVMELAKGSLLSKTKLIDPEWYLDEILKQVKITYSLGIIHADLSEYNIFASEDGVQLIDWPQYVTPEHPHADEILERDVSNVLTHFFRKYGVKRELDETIREIKSQTGK
;
A
#
# COMPACT_ATOMS: atom_id res chain seq x y z
N ASP A 1 -1.79 23.82 -25.67
CA ASP A 1 -1.71 22.39 -25.37
C ASP A 1 -0.54 22.20 -24.41
N HIS A 2 -0.82 22.02 -23.11
CA HIS A 2 0.22 21.98 -22.07
C HIS A 2 -0.01 20.75 -21.19
N ASN A 3 0.81 19.73 -21.40
CA ASN A 3 1.03 18.65 -20.43
C ASN A 3 1.61 19.27 -19.15
N ARG A 4 0.77 19.43 -18.11
CA ARG A 4 1.13 20.01 -16.81
C ARG A 4 1.37 18.99 -15.70
N HIS A 5 1.40 17.69 -16.00
CA HIS A 5 1.54 16.65 -14.98
C HIS A 5 2.43 15.49 -15.44
N ALA A 6 3.66 15.79 -15.85
CA ALA A 6 4.67 14.75 -16.06
C ALA A 6 5.55 14.67 -14.81
N ILE A 7 5.29 13.69 -13.94
CA ILE A 7 6.24 13.30 -12.90
C ILE A 7 7.16 12.26 -13.54
N VAL A 8 8.43 12.60 -13.71
CA VAL A 8 9.45 11.63 -14.12
C VAL A 8 9.84 10.84 -12.89
N MET A 9 9.45 9.57 -12.85
CA MET A 9 9.91 8.61 -11.84
C MET A 9 10.86 7.62 -12.51
N GLU A 10 11.66 6.92 -11.71
CA GLU A 10 12.33 5.71 -12.18
C GLU A 10 11.27 4.74 -12.75
N LEU A 11 11.60 4.03 -13.84
CA LEU A 11 10.72 3.02 -14.40
C LEU A 11 10.49 1.95 -13.32
N ALA A 12 9.31 1.96 -12.69
CA ALA A 12 8.94 0.94 -11.73
C ALA A 12 9.09 -0.44 -12.41
N LYS A 13 9.99 -1.27 -11.89
CA LYS A 13 10.14 -2.65 -12.37
C LYS A 13 8.86 -3.39 -11.96
N GLY A 14 8.25 -4.11 -12.90
CA GLY A 14 7.05 -4.92 -12.64
C GLY A 14 5.80 -4.42 -13.34
N SER A 15 4.65 -4.85 -12.84
CA SER A 15 3.32 -4.51 -13.38
C SER A 15 2.37 -4.15 -12.25
N LEU A 16 1.32 -3.39 -12.58
CA LEU A 16 0.28 -3.05 -11.61
C LEU A 16 -0.32 -4.33 -11.00
N LEU A 17 -0.51 -4.33 -9.68
CA LEU A 17 -1.07 -5.44 -8.92
C LEU A 17 -2.43 -5.87 -9.50
N SER A 18 -3.27 -4.90 -9.87
CA SER A 18 -4.55 -5.11 -10.55
C SER A 18 -4.44 -6.04 -11.77
N LYS A 19 -3.38 -5.89 -12.57
CA LYS A 19 -3.15 -6.61 -13.84
C LYS A 19 -2.24 -7.83 -13.72
N THR A 20 -1.68 -8.08 -12.53
CA THR A 20 -0.67 -9.14 -12.33
C THR A 20 -1.31 -10.39 -11.74
N LYS A 21 -0.90 -11.58 -12.19
CA LYS A 21 -1.20 -12.84 -11.52
C LYS A 21 0.01 -13.25 -10.69
N LEU A 22 -0.12 -13.19 -9.37
CA LEU A 22 0.95 -13.50 -8.44
C LEU A 22 1.13 -15.01 -8.30
N ILE A 23 2.38 -15.44 -8.17
CA ILE A 23 2.76 -16.84 -7.92
C ILE A 23 2.61 -17.17 -6.41
N ASP A 24 2.97 -16.21 -5.55
CA ASP A 24 2.87 -16.32 -4.08
C ASP A 24 2.12 -15.11 -3.49
N PRO A 25 0.77 -15.10 -3.54
CA PRO A 25 0.00 -13.96 -3.09
C PRO A 25 0.21 -13.58 -1.62
N GLU A 26 0.56 -14.54 -0.74
CA GLU A 26 0.80 -14.25 0.66
C GLU A 26 2.08 -13.45 0.85
N TRP A 27 3.17 -13.84 0.17
CA TRP A 27 4.42 -13.10 0.22
C TRP A 27 4.27 -11.65 -0.27
N TYR A 28 3.56 -11.44 -1.38
CA TYR A 28 3.31 -10.08 -1.89
C TYR A 28 2.43 -9.25 -0.94
N LEU A 29 1.44 -9.86 -0.31
CA LEU A 29 0.62 -9.17 0.70
C LEU A 29 1.50 -8.73 1.88
N ASP A 30 2.35 -9.61 2.39
CA ASP A 30 3.25 -9.30 3.50
C ASP A 30 4.24 -8.18 3.11
N GLU A 31 4.79 -8.19 1.89
CA GLU A 31 5.66 -7.10 1.41
C GLU A 31 4.91 -5.77 1.23
N ILE A 32 3.65 -5.77 0.77
CA ILE A 32 2.83 -4.55 0.72
C ILE A 32 2.61 -3.98 2.13
N LEU A 33 2.19 -4.81 3.08
CA LEU A 33 1.92 -4.39 4.46
C LEU A 33 3.19 -3.89 5.16
N LYS A 34 4.34 -4.48 4.84
CA LYS A 34 5.64 -4.00 5.27
C LYS A 34 5.97 -2.61 4.70
N GLN A 35 5.70 -2.34 3.42
CA GLN A 35 5.86 -0.99 2.87
C GLN A 35 4.94 0.02 3.57
N VAL A 36 3.68 -0.34 3.83
CA VAL A 36 2.73 0.50 4.58
C VAL A 36 3.25 0.78 5.99
N LYS A 37 3.81 -0.23 6.68
CA LYS A 37 4.44 -0.07 7.99
C LYS A 37 5.64 0.86 7.95
N ILE A 38 6.51 0.72 6.94
CA ILE A 38 7.66 1.60 6.76
C ILE A 38 7.19 3.04 6.55
N THR A 39 6.24 3.29 5.63
CA THR A 39 5.78 4.65 5.38
C THR A 39 5.07 5.25 6.59
N TYR A 40 4.28 4.46 7.32
CA TYR A 40 3.68 4.89 8.57
C TYR A 40 4.74 5.29 9.62
N SER A 41 5.81 4.49 9.75
CA SER A 41 6.93 4.82 10.65
C SER A 41 7.69 6.09 10.27
N LEU A 42 7.60 6.51 9.01
CA LEU A 42 8.15 7.77 8.50
C LEU A 42 7.16 8.93 8.61
N GLY A 43 5.98 8.72 9.22
CA GLY A 43 4.94 9.74 9.36
C GLY A 43 4.09 9.95 8.11
N ILE A 44 3.98 8.93 7.25
CA ILE A 44 3.26 9.02 5.97
C ILE A 44 2.21 7.92 5.87
N ILE A 45 0.97 8.32 5.62
CA ILE A 45 -0.17 7.48 5.24
C ILE A 45 -0.52 7.81 3.79
N HIS A 46 -0.66 6.81 2.94
CA HIS A 46 -0.85 6.99 1.50
C HIS A 46 -2.15 7.75 1.16
N ALA A 47 -3.24 7.45 1.88
CA ALA A 47 -4.56 8.05 1.74
C ALA A 47 -5.25 7.84 0.39
N ASP A 48 -4.82 6.84 -0.39
CA ASP A 48 -5.55 6.36 -1.58
C ASP A 48 -5.12 4.94 -1.98
N LEU A 49 -4.60 4.13 -1.05
CA LEU A 49 -3.94 2.87 -1.41
C LEU A 49 -4.92 1.84 -2.00
N SER A 50 -4.54 1.23 -3.13
CA SER A 50 -5.30 0.19 -3.84
C SER A 50 -4.42 -0.63 -4.78
N GLU A 51 -4.96 -1.67 -5.42
CA GLU A 51 -4.23 -2.46 -6.42
C GLU A 51 -3.83 -1.69 -7.70
N TYR A 52 -4.31 -0.45 -7.86
CA TYR A 52 -4.03 0.41 -9.01
C TYR A 52 -2.81 1.31 -8.80
N ASN A 53 -2.33 1.45 -7.56
CA ASN A 53 -1.13 2.20 -7.21
C ASN A 53 -0.05 1.34 -6.51
N ILE A 54 -0.15 0.03 -6.70
CA ILE A 54 0.86 -0.95 -6.26
C ILE A 54 1.49 -1.60 -7.50
N PHE A 55 2.80 -1.46 -7.64
CA PHE A 55 3.61 -2.23 -8.58
C PHE A 55 4.16 -3.48 -7.90
N ALA A 56 4.05 -4.61 -8.59
CA ALA A 56 4.56 -5.90 -8.14
C ALA A 56 5.55 -6.46 -9.19
N SER A 57 6.68 -6.97 -8.70
CA SER A 57 7.73 -7.61 -9.50
C SER A 57 8.39 -8.74 -8.70
N GLU A 58 9.22 -9.53 -9.37
CA GLU A 58 10.04 -10.56 -8.71
C GLU A 58 10.99 -9.98 -7.64
N ASP A 59 11.40 -8.71 -7.80
CA ASP A 59 12.29 -8.01 -6.87
C ASP A 59 11.54 -7.42 -5.65
N GLY A 60 10.21 -7.40 -5.66
CA GLY A 60 9.39 -6.84 -4.58
C GLY A 60 8.24 -5.95 -5.03
N VAL A 61 7.81 -5.10 -4.10
CA VAL A 61 6.62 -4.25 -4.20
C VAL A 61 7.01 -2.77 -4.09
N GLN A 62 6.37 -1.94 -4.90
CA GLN A 62 6.49 -0.49 -4.83
C GLN A 62 5.12 0.18 -4.76
N LEU A 63 4.94 1.07 -3.78
CA LEU A 63 3.77 1.94 -3.66
C LEU A 63 4.04 3.26 -4.39
N ILE A 64 3.11 3.71 -5.22
CA ILE A 64 3.24 4.91 -6.06
C ILE A 64 2.03 5.84 -5.90
N ASP A 65 2.02 6.99 -6.55
CA ASP A 65 0.87 7.91 -6.56
C ASP A 65 0.53 8.47 -5.17
N TRP A 66 1.48 9.24 -4.62
CA TRP A 66 1.41 9.84 -3.29
C TRP A 66 0.80 11.26 -3.18
N PRO A 67 0.19 11.93 -4.17
CA PRO A 67 -0.15 13.36 -4.04
C PRO A 67 -1.18 13.66 -2.94
N GLN A 68 -1.89 12.64 -2.44
CA GLN A 68 -2.91 12.76 -1.39
C GLN A 68 -2.43 12.34 0.01
N TYR A 69 -1.14 12.05 0.19
CA TYR A 69 -0.65 11.52 1.47
C TYR A 69 -1.02 12.43 2.66
N VAL A 70 -1.25 11.81 3.82
CA VAL A 70 -1.51 12.50 5.10
C VAL A 70 -0.52 12.03 6.17
N THR A 71 -0.39 12.81 7.24
CA THR A 71 0.42 12.42 8.40
C THR A 71 -0.45 11.78 9.49
N PRO A 72 0.13 11.01 10.44
CA PRO A 72 -0.60 10.45 11.58
C PRO A 72 -1.30 11.48 12.47
N GLU A 73 -0.94 12.76 12.42
CA GLU A 73 -1.59 13.85 13.16
C GLU A 73 -2.90 14.33 12.52
N HIS A 74 -3.21 13.90 11.29
CA HIS A 74 -4.46 14.25 10.63
C HIS A 74 -5.67 13.76 11.45
N PRO A 75 -6.76 14.55 11.60
CA PRO A 75 -7.90 14.17 12.44
C PRO A 75 -8.55 12.82 12.10
N HIS A 76 -8.42 12.39 10.85
CA HIS A 76 -8.95 11.13 10.32
C HIS A 76 -7.86 10.12 9.93
N ALA A 77 -6.62 10.28 10.43
CA ALA A 77 -5.49 9.43 10.04
C ALA A 77 -5.77 7.93 10.21
N ASP A 78 -6.41 7.54 11.31
CA ASP A 78 -6.72 6.15 11.62
C ASP A 78 -7.73 5.55 10.63
N GLU A 79 -8.84 6.25 10.36
CA GLU A 79 -9.85 5.84 9.39
C GLU A 79 -9.26 5.71 7.97
N ILE A 80 -8.35 6.62 7.61
CA ILE A 80 -7.68 6.63 6.31
C ILE A 80 -6.74 5.42 6.18
N LEU A 81 -5.93 5.15 7.21
CA LEU A 81 -5.04 3.99 7.23
C LEU A 81 -5.84 2.67 7.18
N GLU A 82 -6.92 2.56 7.97
CA GLU A 82 -7.81 1.40 7.97
C GLU A 82 -8.41 1.15 6.59
N ARG A 83 -8.86 2.20 5.91
CA ARG A 83 -9.39 2.10 4.54
C ARG A 83 -8.32 1.63 3.55
N ASP A 84 -7.12 2.21 3.61
CA ASP A 84 -6.00 1.83 2.74
C ASP A 84 -5.63 0.35 2.91
N VAL A 85 -5.49 -0.12 4.15
CA VAL A 85 -5.19 -1.52 4.45
C VAL A 85 -6.35 -2.42 4.05
N SER A 86 -7.59 -2.04 4.36
CA SER A 86 -8.80 -2.80 4.00
C SER A 86 -8.95 -3.00 2.49
N ASN A 87 -8.61 -1.99 1.68
CA ASN A 87 -8.60 -2.10 0.22
C ASN A 87 -7.63 -3.19 -0.25
N VAL A 88 -6.41 -3.18 0.28
CA VAL A 88 -5.40 -4.21 -0.01
C VAL A 88 -5.91 -5.59 0.41
N LEU A 89 -6.34 -5.76 1.66
CA LEU A 89 -6.84 -7.05 2.17
C LEU A 89 -8.01 -7.58 1.33
N THR A 90 -8.95 -6.70 0.96
CA THR A 90 -10.10 -7.03 0.13
C THR A 90 -9.69 -7.49 -1.26
N HIS A 91 -8.71 -6.84 -1.88
CA HIS A 91 -8.17 -7.26 -3.17
C HIS A 91 -7.62 -8.69 -3.10
N PHE A 92 -6.78 -8.98 -2.10
CA PHE A 92 -6.17 -10.31 -1.93
C PHE A 92 -7.19 -11.39 -1.60
N PHE A 93 -8.17 -11.10 -0.76
CA PHE A 93 -9.25 -12.03 -0.46
C PHE A 93 -10.08 -12.35 -1.71
N ARG A 94 -10.50 -11.34 -2.48
CA ARG A 94 -11.32 -11.54 -3.68
C ARG A 94 -10.62 -12.30 -4.79
N LYS A 95 -9.32 -12.03 -5.00
CA LYS A 95 -8.56 -12.57 -6.14
C LYS A 95 -7.86 -13.90 -5.83
N TYR A 96 -7.45 -14.10 -4.58
CA TYR A 96 -6.61 -15.23 -4.16
C TYR A 96 -7.15 -16.01 -2.96
N GLY A 97 -8.22 -15.55 -2.30
CA GLY A 97 -8.75 -16.19 -1.09
C GLY A 97 -7.87 -16.02 0.15
N VAL A 98 -6.82 -15.20 0.08
CA VAL A 98 -5.93 -14.92 1.20
C VAL A 98 -6.67 -14.02 2.19
N LYS A 99 -6.78 -14.48 3.43
CA LYS A 99 -7.47 -13.77 4.50
C LYS A 99 -6.47 -13.28 5.56
N ARG A 100 -6.62 -12.03 5.99
CA ARG A 100 -5.98 -11.42 7.17
C ARG A 100 -7.03 -10.62 7.92
N GLU A 101 -6.90 -10.51 9.23
CA GLU A 101 -7.80 -9.70 10.06
C GLU A 101 -7.32 -8.25 10.09
N LEU A 102 -8.22 -7.31 9.81
CA LEU A 102 -7.88 -5.89 9.66
C LEU A 102 -7.29 -5.31 10.96
N ASP A 103 -7.97 -5.53 12.09
CA ASP A 103 -7.57 -4.98 13.40
C ASP A 103 -6.17 -5.46 13.81
N GLU A 104 -5.85 -6.73 13.55
CA GLU A 104 -4.52 -7.30 13.81
C GLU A 104 -3.47 -6.65 12.92
N THR A 105 -3.76 -6.53 11.62
CA THR A 105 -2.88 -5.90 10.64
C THR A 105 -2.58 -4.43 11.01
N ILE A 106 -3.60 -3.67 11.41
CA ILE A 106 -3.45 -2.27 11.83
C ILE A 106 -2.61 -2.17 13.11
N ARG A 107 -2.85 -3.04 14.10
CA ARG A 107 -2.02 -3.09 15.31
C ARG A 107 -0.57 -3.38 14.96
N GLU A 108 -0.30 -4.31 14.05
CA GLU A 108 1.05 -4.66 13.61
C GLU A 108 1.77 -3.50 12.90
N ILE A 109 1.07 -2.78 12.02
CA ILE A 109 1.58 -1.58 11.35
C ILE A 109 1.98 -0.52 12.38
N LYS A 110 1.12 -0.27 13.38
CA LYS A 110 1.37 0.73 14.44
C LYS A 110 2.39 0.30 15.50
N SER A 111 2.66 -1.01 15.62
CA SER A 111 3.39 -1.60 16.78
C SER A 111 4.88 -1.26 16.90
N GLN A 112 5.50 -0.57 15.94
CA GLN A 112 6.91 -0.16 16.04
C GLN A 112 7.18 1.28 15.55
N THR A 113 6.25 2.19 15.79
CA THR A 113 6.43 3.64 15.57
C THR A 113 7.23 4.30 16.70
N GLY A 114 8.19 3.57 17.28
CA GLY A 114 8.86 3.91 18.53
C GLY A 114 10.32 4.33 18.35
N LYS A 115 10.52 5.66 18.33
CA LYS A 115 11.77 6.45 18.37
C LYS A 115 12.61 6.57 17.10
#